data_AF-A0A1I3WG99-F1
#
_entry.id   AF-A0A1I3WG99-F1
#
_cell.length_a   1.000
_cell.length_b   1.000
_cell.length_c   1.000
_cell.angle_alpha   90.00
_cell.angle_beta   90.00
_cell.angle_gamma   90.00
#
_symmetry.space_group_name_H-M   'P 1'
#
loop_
_entity.id
_entity.type
_entity.pdbx_description
1 polymer ?
#
loop_
_entity_poly.entity_id
_entity_poly.type
_entity_poly.pdbx_seq_one_letter_code
_entity_poly.pdbx_strand_id
1 'polypeptide(L)'
;MDILKIDRSFISGTDTPKENAEIVRSIVDMAHSLGLRVTAEGVETQEQLDRLQSINCDRAQGYMFSKPMIPEDAGEMIRTAILEGGSN
;
A
#
# COMPACT_ATOMS: atom_id res chain seq x y z
N MET A 1 -11.74 -3.39 -14.64
CA MET A 1 -11.21 -3.66 -13.29
C MET A 1 -9.78 -3.21 -13.37
N ASP A 2 -9.43 -2.11 -12.68
CA ASP A 2 -8.22 -1.34 -13.02
C ASP A 2 -7.16 -1.42 -11.92
N ILE A 3 -7.49 -2.11 -10.82
CA ILE A 3 -6.67 -2.23 -9.63
C ILE A 3 -6.72 -3.68 -9.12
N LEU A 4 -5.54 -4.24 -8.83
CA LEU A 4 -5.34 -5.47 -8.09
C LEU A 4 -4.91 -5.12 -6.65
N LYS A 5 -5.43 -5.83 -5.64
CA LYS A 5 -5.02 -5.65 -4.24
C LYS A 5 -4.21 -6.85 -3.76
N ILE A 6 -3.14 -6.59 -3.02
CA ILE A 6 -2.33 -7.60 -2.34
C ILE A 6 -2.72 -7.58 -0.87
N ASP A 7 -3.25 -8.71 -0.37
CA ASP A 7 -3.73 -8.84 1.00
C ASP A 7 -2.59 -8.69 2.01
N ARG A 8 -2.94 -8.15 3.19
CA ARG A 8 -2.00 -7.92 4.30
C ARG A 8 -1.20 -9.14 4.71
N SER A 9 -1.73 -10.36 4.58
CA SER A 9 -1.05 -11.60 4.93
C SER A 9 0.27 -11.81 4.18
N PHE A 10 0.40 -11.24 2.97
CA PHE A 10 1.63 -11.26 2.17
C PHE A 10 2.60 -10.13 2.54
N ILE A 11 2.13 -9.07 3.21
CA ILE A 11 2.93 -7.91 3.62
C ILE A 11 3.48 -8.06 5.04
N SER A 12 2.66 -8.60 5.94
CA SER A 12 2.95 -8.72 7.37
C SER A 12 3.62 -10.04 7.77
N GLY A 13 3.90 -10.94 6.82
CA GLY A 13 4.31 -12.32 7.09
C GLY A 13 5.52 -12.44 8.02
N THR A 14 5.32 -13.02 9.21
CA THR A 14 6.37 -13.31 10.20
C THR A 14 7.08 -14.64 9.93
N ASP A 15 6.40 -15.57 9.24
CA ASP A 15 6.81 -16.97 9.18
C ASP A 15 7.62 -17.30 7.90
N THR A 16 7.29 -16.65 6.77
CA THR A 16 7.97 -16.85 5.46
C THR A 16 8.27 -15.54 4.71
N PRO A 17 9.06 -14.60 5.28
CA PRO A 17 9.23 -13.26 4.69
C PRO A 17 9.81 -13.25 3.27
N LYS A 18 10.73 -14.17 2.95
CA LYS A 18 11.39 -14.23 1.63
C LYS A 18 10.46 -14.76 0.54
N GLU A 19 9.70 -15.82 0.82
CA GLU A 19 8.76 -16.39 -0.15
C GLU A 19 7.64 -15.40 -0.45
N ASN A 20 7.11 -14.75 0.59
CA ASN A 20 6.10 -13.71 0.41
C ASN A 20 6.62 -12.54 -0.41
N ALA A 21 7.86 -12.09 -0.21
CA ALA A 21 8.45 -11.03 -1.01
C ALA A 21 8.49 -11.36 -2.51
N GLU A 22 8.88 -12.59 -2.88
CA GLU A 22 8.91 -13.02 -4.29
C GLU A 22 7.50 -13.17 -4.89
N ILE A 23 6.53 -13.64 -4.10
CA ILE A 23 5.12 -13.69 -4.51
C ILE A 23 4.61 -12.27 -4.78
N VAL A 24 4.83 -11.34 -3.85
CA VAL A 24 4.40 -9.94 -3.99
C VAL A 24 5.02 -9.32 -5.24
N ARG A 25 6.33 -9.49 -5.46
CA ARG A 25 7.02 -9.02 -6.67
C ARG A 25 6.39 -9.59 -7.95
N SER A 26 6.16 -10.91 -7.98
CA SER A 26 5.57 -11.58 -9.15
C SER A 26 4.15 -11.08 -9.43
N ILE A 27 3.36 -10.81 -8.39
CA ILE A 27 2.01 -10.24 -8.53
C ILE A 27 2.07 -8.81 -9.08
N VAL A 28 3.03 -7.99 -8.63
CA VAL A 28 3.22 -6.63 -9.15
C VAL A 28 3.58 -6.65 -10.63
N ASP A 29 4.59 -7.43 -11.00
CA ASP A 29 5.02 -7.58 -12.40
C ASP A 29 3.86 -8.06 -13.31
N MET A 30 3.10 -9.06 -12.85
CA MET A 30 1.93 -9.57 -13.56
C MET A 30 0.85 -8.49 -13.72
N ALA A 31 0.50 -7.78 -12.65
CA ALA A 31 -0.52 -6.73 -12.69
C ALA A 31 -0.16 -5.64 -13.69
N HIS A 32 1.10 -5.16 -13.67
CA HIS A 32 1.58 -4.18 -14.63
C HIS A 32 1.54 -4.70 -16.07
N SER A 33 1.87 -5.96 -16.32
CA SER A 33 1.76 -6.57 -17.66
C SER A 33 0.33 -6.61 -18.21
N LEU A 34 -0.66 -6.62 -17.31
CA LEU A 34 -2.09 -6.58 -17.63
C LEU A 34 -2.65 -5.15 -17.67
N GLY A 35 -1.81 -4.12 -17.48
CA GLY A 35 -2.24 -2.73 -17.41
C GLY A 35 -3.02 -2.38 -16.13
N LEU A 36 -2.85 -3.15 -15.07
CA LEU A 36 -3.50 -2.95 -13.77
C LEU A 36 -2.56 -2.23 -12.81
N ARG A 37 -3.11 -1.37 -11.95
CA ARG A 37 -2.38 -0.80 -10.80
C ARG A 37 -2.47 -1.73 -9.59
N VAL A 38 -1.52 -1.65 -8.68
CA VAL A 38 -1.47 -2.49 -7.47
C VAL A 38 -1.64 -1.66 -6.21
N THR A 39 -2.44 -2.16 -5.28
CA THR A 39 -2.51 -1.64 -3.90
C THR A 39 -2.10 -2.72 -2.91
N ALA A 40 -1.01 -2.52 -2.18
CA ALA A 40 -0.61 -3.37 -1.08
C ALA A 40 -1.34 -2.97 0.21
N GLU A 41 -1.95 -3.94 0.89
CA GLU A 41 -2.70 -3.73 2.14
C GLU A 41 -1.88 -4.14 3.35
N GLY A 42 -2.12 -3.50 4.51
CA GLY A 42 -1.48 -3.86 5.77
C GLY A 42 -0.03 -3.39 5.93
N VAL A 43 0.33 -2.25 5.32
CA VAL A 43 1.64 -1.62 5.55
C VAL A 43 1.65 -0.90 6.90
N GLU A 44 2.53 -1.36 7.80
CA GLU A 44 2.64 -0.90 9.19
C GLU A 44 4.02 -0.33 9.52
N THR A 45 5.06 -0.65 8.73
CA THR A 45 6.44 -0.17 8.97
C THR A 45 7.05 0.47 7.72
N GLN A 46 8.00 1.40 7.95
CA GLN A 46 8.79 2.00 6.87
C GLN A 46 9.52 0.95 6.03
N GLU A 47 10.05 -0.08 6.66
CA GLU A 47 10.74 -1.19 5.98
C GLU A 47 9.83 -1.95 5.00
N GLN A 48 8.54 -2.13 5.34
CA GLN A 48 7.56 -2.71 4.42
C GLN A 48 7.29 -1.77 3.25
N LEU A 49 7.17 -0.47 3.50
CA LEU A 49 6.96 0.53 2.45
C LEU A 49 8.16 0.60 1.49
N ASP A 50 9.39 0.63 2.01
CA ASP A 50 10.61 0.69 1.21
C ASP A 50 10.73 -0.52 0.27
N ARG A 51 10.37 -1.72 0.76
CA ARG A 51 10.29 -2.94 -0.07
C ARG A 51 9.25 -2.85 -1.18
N LEU A 52 8.07 -2.29 -0.88
CA LEU A 52 7.02 -2.12 -1.87
C LEU A 52 7.41 -1.09 -2.93
N GLN A 53 8.10 -0.02 -2.54
CA GLN A 53 8.63 0.98 -3.46
C GLN A 53 9.72 0.39 -4.37
N SER A 54 10.61 -0.45 -3.85
CA SER A 54 11.71 -1.04 -4.64
C SER A 54 11.23 -1.98 -5.77
N ILE A 55 10.01 -2.51 -5.65
CA ILE A 55 9.35 -3.32 -6.68
C ILE A 55 8.28 -2.53 -7.46
N ASN A 56 8.26 -1.19 -7.35
CA ASN A 56 7.32 -0.30 -8.05
C ASN A 56 5.83 -0.57 -7.74
N CYS A 57 5.48 -1.01 -6.54
CA CYS A 57 4.07 -1.09 -6.14
C CYS A 57 3.44 0.31 -6.15
N ASP A 58 2.29 0.47 -6.83
CA ASP A 58 1.72 1.80 -7.11
C ASP A 58 1.17 2.51 -5.87
N ARG A 59 0.57 1.75 -4.95
CA ARG A 59 -0.15 2.28 -3.79
C ARG A 59 0.04 1.37 -2.58
N ALA A 60 0.08 1.99 -1.41
CA ALA A 60 0.14 1.31 -0.12
C ALA A 60 -1.00 1.78 0.78
N GLN A 61 -1.56 0.86 1.56
CA GLN A 61 -2.55 1.12 2.58
C GLN A 61 -2.15 0.39 3.86
N GLY A 62 -2.27 1.05 5.01
CA GLY A 62 -2.11 0.40 6.31
C GLY A 62 -1.89 1.39 7.45
N TYR A 63 -1.69 0.86 8.65
CA TYR A 63 -1.61 1.65 9.88
C TYR A 63 -0.39 2.55 9.95
N MET A 64 0.62 2.33 9.10
CA MET A 64 1.73 3.26 8.92
C MET A 64 1.23 4.66 8.49
N PHE A 65 0.19 4.72 7.65
CA PHE A 65 -0.38 5.97 7.16
C PHE A 65 -1.49 6.44 8.09
N SER A 66 -2.46 5.56 8.33
CA SER A 66 -3.55 5.83 9.24
C SER A 66 -4.33 4.59 9.64
N LYS A 67 -4.92 4.63 10.83
CA LYS A 67 -5.88 3.62 11.28
C LYS A 67 -7.29 3.96 10.76
N PRO A 68 -8.20 2.97 10.68
CA PRO A 68 -9.62 3.25 10.52
C PRO A 68 -10.07 4.27 11.57
N MET A 69 -10.83 5.26 11.11
CA MET A 69 -11.27 6.38 11.94
C MET A 69 -12.73 6.69 11.66
N ILE A 70 -13.32 7.47 12.56
CA ILE A 70 -14.68 7.95 12.40
C ILE A 70 -14.77 9.00 11.28
N PRO A 71 -15.94 9.22 10.68
CA PRO A 71 -16.12 10.17 9.58
C PRO A 71 -15.63 11.59 9.90
N GLU A 72 -15.77 12.02 11.16
CA GLU A 72 -15.36 13.34 11.62
C GLU A 72 -13.84 13.54 11.50
N ASP A 73 -13.08 12.58 12.02
CA ASP A 73 -11.61 12.57 11.97
C ASP A 73 -11.12 12.46 10.51
N ALA A 74 -11.78 11.63 9.69
CA ALA A 74 -11.47 11.51 8.27
C ALA A 74 -11.72 12.83 7.53
N GLY A 75 -12.81 13.52 7.86
CA GLY A 75 -13.13 14.83 7.31
C GLY A 75 -12.06 15.88 7.63
N GLU A 76 -11.51 15.84 8.85
CA GLU A 76 -10.42 16.74 9.24
C GLU A 76 -9.12 16.40 8.53
N MET A 77 -8.75 15.11 8.46
CA MET A 77 -7.59 14.66 7.71
C MET A 77 -7.62 15.10 6.25
N ILE A 78 -8.77 14.97 5.59
CA ILE A 78 -8.95 15.41 4.20
C ILE A 78 -8.80 16.92 4.07
N ARG A 79 -9.37 17.71 5.00
CA ARG A 79 -9.22 19.18 4.99
C ARG A 79 -7.76 19.59 5.12
N THR A 80 -7.04 19.03 6.09
CA THR A 80 -5.62 19.32 6.30
C THR A 80 -4.80 18.97 5.05
N ALA A 81 -5.01 17.77 4.49
CA ALA A 81 -4.29 17.33 3.29
C ALA A 81 -4.53 18.23 2.06
N ILE A 82 -5.74 18.78 1.89
CA ILE A 82 -6.04 19.71 0.78
C ILE A 82 -5.34 21.06 1.00
N LEU A 83 -5.32 21.56 2.24
CA LEU A 83 -4.71 22.86 2.57
C LEU A 83 -3.19 22.81 2.48
N GLU A 84 -2.57 21.71 2.92
CA GLU A 84 -1.13 21.50 2.88
C GLU A 84 -0.64 21.00 1.50
N GLY A 85 -1.51 20.32 0.74
CA GLY A 85 -1.22 19.73 -0.56
C GLY A 85 -1.43 20.65 -1.77
N GLY A 86 -1.79 21.92 -1.57
CA GLY A 86 -1.96 22.92 -2.64
C GLY A 86 -0.66 23.46 -3.26
N SER A 87 0.48 22.82 -3.01
CA SER A 87 1.79 23.21 -3.54
C SER A 87 2.64 21.98 -3.89
N ASN A 88 2.23 21.22 -4.91
CA ASN A 88 3.13 20.56 -5.84
C ASN A 88 2.41 20.21 -7.14
#